data_AF-A0A357KY65-F1
#
_entry.id   AF-A0A357KY65-F1
#
_cell.length_a   1.000
_cell.length_b   1.000
_cell.length_c   1.000
_cell.angle_alpha   90.00
_cell.angle_beta   90.00
_cell.angle_gamma   90.00
#
_symmetry.space_group_name_H-M   'P 1'
#
loop_
_entity.id
_entity.type
_entity.pdbx_description
1 polymer ?
#
loop_
_entity_poly.entity_id
_entity_poly.type
_entity_poly.pdbx_seq_one_letter_code
_entity_poly.pdbx_strand_id
1 'polypeptide(L)' 'LDLLLYGDRILALPGLIIPHPRLHEREFVLRPLESVAPDLRHPVCQLTVTQMLDALLRGA' A
#
# COMPACT_ATOMS: atom_id res chain seq x y z
N LEU A 1 3.67 -13.57 -7.04
CA LEU A 1 2.81 -12.50 -7.56
C LEU A 1 1.78 -12.23 -6.48
N ASP A 2 1.79 -11.05 -5.90
CA ASP A 2 0.90 -10.66 -4.79
C ASP A 2 -0.03 -9.53 -5.25
N LEU A 3 -1.31 -9.60 -4.89
CA LEU A 3 -2.27 -8.53 -5.20
C LEU A 3 -2.27 -7.51 -4.07
N LEU A 4 -1.83 -6.28 -4.39
CA LEU A 4 -1.60 -5.22 -3.41
C LEU A 4 -2.86 -4.37 -3.12
N LEU A 5 -3.51 -3.90 -4.18
CA LEU A 5 -4.68 -3.02 -4.15
C LEU A 5 -5.63 -3.41 -5.28
N TYR A 6 -6.93 -3.21 -5.08
CA TYR A 6 -7.95 -3.40 -6.10
C TYR A 6 -8.97 -2.27 -6.05
N GLY A 7 -8.66 -1.18 -6.76
CA GLY A 7 -9.42 0.07 -6.65
C GLY A 7 -9.49 0.55 -5.19
N ASP A 8 -10.70 0.85 -4.74
CA ASP A 8 -11.04 1.26 -3.38
C ASP A 8 -11.56 0.11 -2.50
N ARG A 9 -11.48 -1.14 -2.99
CA ARG A 9 -12.09 -2.29 -2.31
C ARG A 9 -11.32 -2.68 -1.05
N ILE A 10 -12.09 -3.02 -0.01
CA ILE A 10 -11.59 -3.61 1.23
C ILE A 10 -12.25 -4.98 1.35
N LEU A 11 -11.46 -6.04 1.25
CA LEU A 11 -11.91 -7.43 1.21
C LEU A 11 -11.16 -8.27 2.23
N ALA A 12 -11.89 -9.13 2.94
CA ALA A 12 -11.34 -10.17 3.77
C ALA A 12 -12.05 -11.49 3.42
N LEU A 13 -11.44 -12.26 2.53
CA LEU A 13 -11.92 -13.56 2.07
C LEU A 13 -10.94 -14.66 2.51
N PRO A 14 -11.36 -15.92 2.61
CA PRO A 14 -10.43 -17.03 2.84
C PRO A 14 -9.32 -17.03 1.79
N GLY A 15 -8.09 -16.74 2.22
CA GLY A 15 -6.91 -16.70 1.34
C GLY A 15 -6.67 -15.39 0.58
N LEU A 16 -7.50 -14.35 0.74
CA LEU A 16 -7.32 -13.05 0.07
C LEU A 16 -7.70 -11.89 0.99
N ILE A 17 -6.74 -11.00 1.24
CA ILE A 17 -6.94 -9.77 2.01
C ILE A 17 -6.50 -8.59 1.15
N ILE A 18 -7.41 -7.66 0.89
CA ILE A 18 -7.17 -6.42 0.13
C ILE A 18 -7.62 -5.22 0.96
N PRO A 19 -6.81 -4.14 1.07
CA PRO A 19 -5.41 -4.04 0.64
C PRO A 19 -4.50 -5.08 1.28
N HIS A 20 -3.42 -5.45 0.60
CA HIS A 20 -2.46 -6.41 1.13
C HIS A 20 -1.94 -5.91 2.50
N PRO A 21 -2.05 -6.71 3.58
CA PRO A 21 -1.90 -6.23 4.95
C PRO A 21 -0.52 -5.60 5.21
N ARG A 22 0.52 -6.13 4.55
CA ARG A 22 1.92 -5.70 4.70
C ARG A 22 2.41 -4.74 3.62
N LEU A 23 1.50 -4.13 2.85
CA LEU A 23 1.86 -3.20 1.77
C LEU A 23 2.70 -2.03 2.30
N HIS A 24 2.29 -1.45 3.42
CA HIS A 24 2.87 -0.24 4.00
C HIS A 24 4.16 -0.49 4.81
N GLU A 25 4.54 -1.74 5.03
CA GLU A 25 5.73 -2.12 5.81
C GLU A 25 6.98 -2.34 4.92
N ARG A 26 6.81 -2.30 3.60
CA ARG A 26 7.82 -2.82 2.66
C ARG A 26 8.27 -1.73 1.70
N GLU A 27 9.49 -1.25 1.89
CA GLU A 27 10.07 -0.23 1.02
C GLU A 27 10.15 -0.70 -0.44
N PHE A 28 10.54 -1.95 -0.69
CA PHE A 28 10.64 -2.50 -2.05
C PHE A 28 9.28 -2.60 -2.77
N VAL A 29 8.16 -2.46 -2.05
CA VAL A 29 6.81 -2.36 -2.62
C VAL A 29 6.43 -0.90 -2.82
N LEU A 30 6.64 -0.07 -1.79
CA LEU A 30 6.25 1.34 -1.80
C LEU A 30 7.10 2.19 -2.76
N ARG A 31 8.40 1.96 -2.86
CA ARG A 31 9.31 2.77 -3.70
C ARG A 31 9.01 2.62 -5.21
N PRO A 32 8.79 1.42 -5.76
CA PRO A 32 8.30 1.30 -7.14
C PRO A 32 6.85 1.79 -7.33
N LEU A 33 6.00 1.66 -6.31
CA LEU A 33 4.62 2.13 -6.41
C LEU A 33 4.55 3.66 -6.41
N GLU A 34 5.42 4.32 -5.65
CA GLU A 34 5.55 5.77 -5.60
C GLU A 34 5.95 6.35 -6.97
N SER A 35 6.88 5.69 -7.67
CA SER A 35 7.33 6.18 -8.98
C SER A 35 6.25 6.10 -10.07
N VAL A 36 5.26 5.21 -9.93
CA VAL A 36 4.18 5.00 -10.90
C VAL A 36 2.89 5.71 -10.50
N ALA A 37 2.57 5.76 -9.21
CA ALA A 37 1.30 6.27 -8.70
C ALA A 37 1.47 6.91 -7.30
N PRO A 38 2.19 8.04 -7.19
CA PRO A 38 2.52 8.67 -5.90
C PRO A 38 1.27 9.12 -5.12
N ASP A 39 0.27 9.64 -5.83
CA ASP A 39 -0.97 10.17 -5.26
C ASP A 39 -2.04 9.11 -4.98
N LEU A 40 -1.75 7.83 -5.27
CA LEU A 40 -2.70 6.73 -5.02
C LEU A 40 -2.98 6.64 -3.53
N ARG A 41 -4.26 6.74 -3.15
CA ARG A 41 -4.68 6.69 -1.74
C ARG A 41 -4.99 5.27 -1.33
N HIS A 42 -4.40 4.85 -0.22
CA HIS A 42 -4.71 3.57 0.40
C HIS A 42 -6.13 3.64 1.01
N PRO A 43 -7.04 2.70 0.71
CA PRO A 43 -8.45 2.84 1.07
C PRO A 43 -8.71 2.79 2.58
N VAL A 44 -7.82 2.16 3.37
CA VAL A 44 -7.93 2.10 4.83
C VAL A 44 -7.33 3.33 5.53
N CYS A 45 -6.01 3.57 5.43
CA CYS A 45 -5.35 4.67 6.13
C CYS A 45 -5.50 6.05 5.44
N GLN A 46 -6.06 6.10 4.22
CA GLN A 46 -6.26 7.33 3.43
C GLN A 46 -4.99 8.14 3.11
N LEU A 47 -3.82 7.57 3.42
CA LEU A 47 -2.52 8.10 3.05
C LEU A 47 -2.24 7.81 1.57
N THR A 48 -1.57 8.76 0.93
CA THR A 48 -0.98 8.57 -0.40
C THR A 48 0.22 7.62 -0.31
N VAL A 49 0.65 7.06 -1.45
CA VAL A 49 1.84 6.20 -1.50
C VAL A 49 3.08 6.95 -1.06
N THR A 50 3.24 8.20 -1.47
CA THR A 50 4.34 9.07 -0.99
C THR A 50 4.31 9.20 0.53
N GLN A 51 3.15 9.48 1.12
CA GLN A 51 3.02 9.60 2.59
C GLN A 51 3.32 8.28 3.32
N MET A 52 2.93 7.13 2.74
CA MET A 52 3.25 5.82 3.30
C MET A 52 4.75 5.52 3.25
N LEU A 53 5.41 5.82 2.12
CA LEU A 53 6.86 5.63 1.97
C LEU A 53 7.62 6.51 2.95
N ASP A 54 7.25 7.79 3.03
CA ASP A 54 7.77 8.75 3.99
C ASP A 54 7.62 8.29 5.44
N ALA A 55 6.45 7.76 5.80
CA ALA A 55 6.20 7.24 7.14
C ALA A 55 7.07 6.03 7.46
N LEU A 56 7.29 5.14 6.48
CA LEU A 56 8.18 3.99 6.62
C LEU A 56 9.64 4.41 6.82
N LEU A 57 10.14 5.33 6.00
CA LEU A 57 11.53 5.80 6.07
C LEU A 57 11.83 6.60 7.34
N ARG A 58 10.86 7.31 7.91
CA ARG A 58 11.01 7.99 9.20
C ARG A 58 11.06 7.04 10.39
N GLY A 59 10.59 5.80 10.24
CA GLY A 59 10.57 4.78 11.29
C GLY A 59 11.64 3.69 11.16
N ALA A 60 12.50 3.76 10.13
CA ALA A 60 13.56 2.79 9.83
C ALA A 60 14.93 3.19 10.40
#